data_AF-A0A9W9WQB1-F1
#
_entry.id   AF-A0A9W9WQB1-F1
#
_cell.length_a   1.000
_cell.length_b   1.000
_cell.length_c   1.000
_cell.angle_alpha   90.00
_cell.angle_beta   90.00
_cell.angle_gamma   90.00
#
_symmetry.space_group_name_H-M   'P 1'
#
loop_
_entity.id
_entity.type
_entity.pdbx_description
1 polymer ?
#
loop_
_entity_poly.entity_id
_entity_poly.type
_entity_poly.pdbx_seq_one_letter_code
_entity_poly.pdbx_strand_id
1 'polypeptide(L)'
;MLDNSGTDLECFEALPDTFKADGPTAKVIRTRMAQHLKTIQVVKYLRFTSVPPSVVERDFSKSTRMMYNYETRSLILKLVDGAHEVMKATMQMALSLALYNMGL
;
A
#
# COMPACT_ATOMS: atom_id res chain seq x y z
N MET A 1 -8.80 11.51 -27.10
CA MET A 1 -8.49 10.25 -26.42
C MET A 1 -7.11 10.43 -25.82
N LEU A 2 -7.00 10.54 -24.49
CA LEU A 2 -5.71 10.69 -23.82
C LEU A 2 -5.24 9.29 -23.44
N ASP A 3 -4.24 8.80 -24.17
CA ASP A 3 -3.47 7.60 -23.81
C ASP A 3 -2.67 7.90 -22.54
N ASN A 4 -3.29 7.63 -21.39
CA ASN A 4 -2.74 7.88 -20.06
C ASN A 4 -2.18 6.59 -19.42
N SER A 5 -1.88 5.57 -20.23
CA SER A 5 -1.49 4.23 -19.76
C SER A 5 0.01 4.08 -19.47
N GLY A 6 0.84 5.07 -19.83
CA GLY A 6 2.30 5.00 -19.68
C GLY A 6 2.83 5.44 -18.30
N THR A 7 2.27 6.49 -17.71
CA THR A 7 2.80 7.10 -16.48
C THR A 7 2.54 6.26 -15.22
N ASP A 8 1.41 5.58 -15.17
CA ASP A 8 1.08 4.73 -14.03
C ASP A 8 1.99 3.50 -14.01
N LEU A 9 2.29 2.90 -15.17
CA LEU A 9 3.17 1.74 -15.22
C LEU A 9 4.58 2.07 -14.72
N GLU A 10 5.13 3.22 -15.12
CA GLU A 10 6.45 3.69 -14.66
C GLU A 10 6.49 3.96 -13.15
N CYS A 11 5.42 4.55 -12.58
CA CYS A 11 5.30 4.72 -11.13
C CYS A 11 5.23 3.37 -10.38
N PHE A 12 4.58 2.37 -10.96
CA PHE A 12 4.46 1.03 -10.38
C PHE A 12 5.74 0.18 -10.55
N GLU A 13 6.57 0.46 -11.56
CA GLU A 13 7.89 -0.16 -11.79
C GLU A 13 8.97 0.42 -10.86
N ALA A 14 8.87 1.69 -10.49
CA ALA A 14 9.83 2.37 -9.61
C ALA A 14 9.79 1.91 -8.13
N LEU A 15 8.87 0.99 -7.77
CA LEU A 15 8.74 0.51 -6.39
C LEU A 15 9.79 -0.56 -6.08
N PRO A 16 10.62 -0.37 -5.05
CA PRO A 16 11.83 -1.16 -4.83
C PRO A 16 11.62 -2.63 -4.40
N ASP A 17 10.37 -3.07 -4.17
CA ASP A 17 10.06 -4.44 -3.75
C ASP A 17 8.86 -5.02 -4.52
N THR A 18 9.13 -5.49 -5.73
CA THR A 18 8.13 -6.20 -6.54
C THR A 18 8.20 -7.71 -6.25
N PHE A 19 7.10 -8.28 -5.76
CA PHE A 19 6.95 -9.72 -5.55
C PHE A 19 6.09 -10.33 -6.67
N LYS A 20 6.76 -10.97 -7.63
CA LYS A 20 6.08 -11.68 -8.71
C LYS A 20 5.77 -13.11 -8.26
N ALA A 21 4.50 -13.47 -8.29
CA ALA A 21 4.01 -14.82 -8.08
C ALA A 21 2.77 -15.03 -8.95
N ASP A 22 2.57 -16.25 -9.44
CA ASP A 22 1.37 -16.60 -10.20
C ASP A 22 0.21 -16.91 -9.26
N GLY A 23 -0.95 -16.27 -9.49
CA GLY A 23 -2.18 -16.54 -8.76
C GLY A 23 -2.06 -16.50 -7.22
N PRO A 24 -1.47 -15.45 -6.62
CA PRO A 24 -1.21 -15.44 -5.18
C PRO A 24 -2.52 -15.48 -4.38
N THR A 25 -2.56 -16.40 -3.42
CA THR A 25 -3.68 -16.49 -2.46
C THR A 25 -3.54 -15.43 -1.36
N ALA A 26 -4.65 -15.11 -0.69
CA ALA A 26 -4.64 -14.22 0.47
C ALA A 26 -3.60 -14.64 1.54
N LYS A 27 -3.40 -15.96 1.74
CA LYS A 27 -2.42 -16.50 2.69
C LYS A 27 -0.99 -16.13 2.31
N VAL A 28 -0.63 -16.25 1.03
CA VAL A 28 0.70 -15.90 0.51
C VAL A 28 0.95 -14.40 0.68
N ILE A 29 -0.03 -13.57 0.29
CA ILE A 29 0.03 -12.12 0.44
C ILE A 29 0.26 -11.74 1.91
N ARG A 30 -0.58 -12.23 2.83
CA ARG A 30 -0.45 -11.96 4.27
C ARG A 30 0.88 -12.42 4.86
N THR A 31 1.36 -13.59 4.45
CA THR A 31 2.66 -14.13 4.90
C THR A 31 3.79 -13.20 4.48
N ARG A 32 3.76 -12.72 3.23
CA ARG A 32 4.76 -11.79 2.71
C ARG A 32 4.67 -10.42 3.39
N MET A 33 3.46 -9.92 3.63
CA MET A 33 3.27 -8.70 4.44
C MET A 33 3.90 -8.84 5.83
N ALA A 34 3.66 -9.96 6.53
CA ALA A 34 4.17 -10.19 7.87
C ALA A 34 5.71 -10.29 7.92
N GLN A 35 6.34 -10.84 6.88
CA GLN A 35 7.81 -10.87 6.76
C GLN A 35 8.40 -9.46 6.65
N HIS A 36 7.78 -8.60 5.85
CA HIS A 36 8.26 -7.23 5.66
C HIS A 36 7.91 -6.32 6.83
N LEU A 37 6.74 -6.48 7.46
CA LEU A 37 6.35 -5.73 8.67
C LEU A 37 7.38 -5.82 9.80
N LYS A 38 8.06 -6.96 9.97
CA LYS A 38 9.09 -7.12 11.01
C LYS A 38 10.38 -6.34 10.75
N THR A 39 10.60 -5.88 9.52
CA THR A 39 11.88 -5.27 9.07
C THR A 39 11.70 -3.86 8.52
N ILE A 40 10.47 -3.35 8.51
CA ILE A 40 10.14 -2.01 8.00
C ILE A 40 10.64 -0.97 9.01
N GLN A 41 11.69 -0.25 8.64
CA GLN A 41 12.10 1.00 9.31
C GLN A 41 11.42 2.23 8.69
N VAL A 42 10.93 2.12 7.45
CA VAL A 42 10.30 3.19 6.65
C VAL A 42 9.13 2.61 5.85
N VAL A 43 8.21 3.44 5.37
CA VAL A 43 7.12 3.05 4.44
C VAL A 43 7.68 2.17 3.31
N LYS A 44 7.08 1.00 3.13
CA LYS A 44 7.46 0.03 2.10
C LYS A 44 6.23 -0.34 1.27
N TYR A 45 6.41 -0.48 -0.03
CA TYR A 45 5.34 -0.90 -0.93
C TYR A 45 5.64 -2.32 -1.40
N LEU A 46 4.63 -3.19 -1.37
CA LEU A 46 4.69 -4.51 -1.96
C LEU A 46 3.79 -4.56 -3.18
N ARG A 47 4.35 -4.92 -4.33
CA ARG A 47 3.59 -5.19 -5.56
C ARG A 47 3.43 -6.70 -5.73
N PHE A 48 2.21 -7.15 -5.96
CA PHE A 48 1.84 -8.51 -6.34
C PHE A 48 1.24 -8.50 -7.73
N THR A 49 1.61 -9.46 -8.57
CA THR A 49 1.05 -9.65 -9.92
C THR A 49 0.12 -10.85 -9.95
N SER A 50 -0.71 -10.95 -11.00
CA SER A 50 -1.58 -12.11 -11.24
C SER A 50 -2.58 -12.40 -10.10
N VAL A 51 -2.96 -11.39 -9.30
CA VAL A 51 -3.86 -11.55 -8.15
C VAL A 51 -5.30 -11.67 -8.64
N PRO A 52 -6.06 -12.73 -8.27
CA PRO A 52 -7.46 -12.83 -8.65
C PRO A 52 -8.33 -11.72 -8.01
N PRO A 53 -9.29 -11.12 -8.73
CA PRO A 53 -10.18 -10.09 -8.16
C PRO A 53 -10.92 -10.56 -6.91
N SER A 54 -11.33 -11.83 -6.88
CA SER A 54 -12.03 -12.45 -5.75
C SER A 54 -11.24 -12.41 -4.44
N VAL A 55 -9.89 -12.47 -4.52
CA VAL A 55 -9.01 -12.35 -3.36
C VAL A 55 -9.05 -10.92 -2.83
N VAL A 56 -8.99 -9.92 -3.70
CA VAL A 56 -9.00 -8.51 -3.29
C VAL A 56 -10.36 -8.11 -2.72
N GLU A 57 -11.44 -8.51 -3.38
CA GLU A 57 -12.81 -8.16 -2.99
C GLU A 57 -13.24 -8.77 -1.66
N ARG A 58 -12.85 -10.03 -1.38
CA ARG A 58 -13.17 -10.67 -0.09
C ARG A 58 -12.18 -10.29 1.01
N ASP A 59 -10.89 -10.43 0.76
CA ASP A 59 -9.89 -10.44 1.82
C ASP A 59 -9.31 -9.04 2.11
N PHE A 60 -9.39 -8.11 1.16
CA PHE A 60 -8.69 -6.82 1.28
C PHE A 60 -9.57 -5.59 0.98
N SER A 61 -10.84 -5.75 0.59
CA SER A 61 -11.73 -4.67 0.13
C SER A 61 -11.87 -3.47 1.07
N LYS A 62 -11.65 -3.65 2.38
CA LYS A 62 -11.74 -2.59 3.39
C LYS A 62 -10.43 -1.86 3.68
N SER A 63 -9.32 -2.29 3.07
CA SER A 63 -8.00 -1.71 3.33
C SER A 63 -7.80 -0.45 2.50
N THR A 64 -7.76 0.72 3.14
CA THR A 64 -7.39 1.98 2.48
C THR A 64 -5.92 2.05 2.07
N ARG A 65 -5.13 1.02 2.41
CA ARG A 65 -3.69 0.92 2.14
C ARG A 65 -3.38 0.02 0.94
N MET A 66 -4.37 -0.29 0.11
CA MET A 66 -4.18 -1.07 -1.11
C MET A 66 -4.65 -0.32 -2.36
N MET A 67 -4.04 -0.65 -3.49
CA MET A 67 -4.50 -0.27 -4.82
C MET A 67 -4.51 -1.51 -5.71
N TYR A 68 -5.58 -1.73 -6.45
CA TYR A 68 -5.71 -2.88 -7.34
C TYR A 68 -6.06 -2.44 -8.76
N ASN A 69 -5.30 -2.92 -9.74
CA ASN A 69 -5.57 -2.71 -11.16
C ASN A 69 -6.21 -3.99 -11.72
N TYR A 70 -7.46 -3.87 -12.17
CA TYR A 70 -8.26 -5.01 -12.67
C TYR A 70 -7.78 -5.54 -14.02
N GLU A 71 -7.24 -4.67 -14.89
CA GLU A 71 -6.76 -5.05 -16.23
C GLU A 71 -5.49 -5.90 -16.15
N THR A 72 -4.53 -5.45 -15.34
CA THR A 72 -3.23 -6.12 -15.17
C THR A 72 -3.21 -7.12 -14.02
N ARG A 73 -4.31 -7.21 -13.25
CA ARG A 73 -4.42 -8.03 -12.02
C ARG A 73 -3.28 -7.76 -11.03
N SER A 74 -2.87 -6.50 -10.93
CA SER A 74 -1.78 -6.06 -10.06
C SER A 74 -2.33 -5.48 -8.76
N LEU A 75 -1.81 -5.93 -7.62
CA LEU A 75 -2.14 -5.41 -6.29
C LEU A 75 -0.90 -4.72 -5.70
N ILE A 76 -1.03 -3.46 -5.32
CA ILE A 76 -0.06 -2.75 -4.48
C ILE A 76 -0.60 -2.68 -3.07
N LEU A 77 0.26 -3.03 -2.10
CA LEU A 77 0.04 -2.84 -0.68
C LEU A 77 1.06 -1.86 -0.12
N LYS A 78 0.58 -0.79 0.52
CA LYS A 78 1.40 0.12 1.30
C LYS A 78 1.53 -0.43 2.73
N LEU A 79 2.73 -0.86 3.08
CA LEU A 79 3.11 -1.22 4.44
C LEU A 79 3.71 -0.01 5.14
N VAL A 80 3.17 0.28 6.31
CA VAL A 80 3.62 1.37 7.17
C VAL A 80 3.88 0.77 8.53
N ASP A 81 5.04 1.08 9.12
CA ASP A 81 5.34 0.63 10.46
C ASP A 81 4.34 1.23 11.47
N GLY A 82 4.05 0.48 12.53
CA GLY A 82 3.27 0.96 13.66
C GLY A 82 3.89 2.23 14.27
N ALA A 83 5.21 2.31 14.38
CA ALA A 83 5.87 3.52 14.89
C ALA A 83 5.65 4.72 13.96
N HIS A 84 5.65 4.51 12.64
CA HIS A 84 5.38 5.57 11.67
C HIS A 84 3.90 6.03 11.70
N GLU A 85 2.95 5.11 11.88
CA GLU A 85 1.54 5.48 12.07
C GLU A 85 1.31 6.24 13.37
N VAL A 86 1.96 5.81 14.47
CA VAL A 86 1.92 6.52 15.76
C VAL A 86 2.53 7.91 15.62
N MET A 87 3.72 8.03 15.03
CA MET A 87 4.39 9.31 14.82
C MET A 87 3.58 10.24 13.92
N LYS A 88 2.98 9.72 12.84
CA LYS A 88 2.05 10.48 12.00
C LYS A 88 0.87 11.01 12.82
N ALA A 89 0.23 10.16 13.61
CA ALA A 89 -0.88 10.57 14.46
C ALA A 89 -0.46 11.64 15.47
N THR A 90 0.69 11.49 16.13
CA THR A 90 1.25 12.47 17.07
C THR A 90 1.55 13.80 16.39
N MET A 91 2.19 13.78 15.22
CA MET A 91 2.47 15.00 14.44
C MET A 91 1.19 15.69 13.99
N GLN A 92 0.21 14.93 13.54
CA GLN A 92 -1.07 15.47 13.09
C GLN A 92 -1.83 16.12 14.27
N MET A 93 -1.78 15.51 15.46
CA MET A 93 -2.35 16.08 16.67
C MET A 93 -1.62 17.35 17.12
N ALA A 94 -0.28 17.35 17.08
CA ALA A 94 0.54 18.52 17.42
C ALA A 94 0.29 19.69 16.45
N LEU A 95 0.17 19.40 15.15
CA LEU A 95 -0.15 20.40 14.15
C LEU A 95 -1.55 20.97 14.36
N SER A 96 -2.57 20.12 14.57
CA SER A 96 -3.93 20.58 14.86
C SER A 96 -3.97 21.46 16.11
N LEU A 97 -3.23 21.11 17.16
CA LEU A 97 -3.14 21.90 18.38
C LEU A 97 -2.45 23.25 18.12
N ALA A 98 -1.38 23.26 17.34
CA ALA A 98 -0.68 24.49 16.97
C ALA A 98 -1.58 25.42 16.15
N LEU A 99 -2.32 24.89 15.18
CA LEU A 99 -3.29 25.65 14.38
C LEU A 99 -4.41 26.21 15.25
N TYR A 100 -4.98 25.38 16.15
CA TYR A 100 -5.98 25.82 17.10
C TYR A 100 -5.49 26.97 17.98
N ASN A 101 -4.26 26.87 18.51
CA ASN A 101 -3.64 27.93 19.31
C ASN A 101 -3.34 29.20 18.51
N MET A 102 -3.20 29.09 17.19
CA MET A 102 -3.08 30.24 16.28
C MET A 102 -4.43 30.82 15.84
N GLY A 103 -5.55 30.21 16.25
CA GLY A 103 -6.90 30.62 15.87
C GLY A 103 -7.27 30.27 14.42
N LEU A 104 -6.61 29.26 13.84
CA LEU A 104 -6.84 28.74 12.49
C LEU A 104 -7.67 27.45 12.48
#